data_AF-A0A940VID0-F1
#
_entry.id   AF-A0A940VID0-F1
#
_cell.length_a   1.000
_cell.length_b   1.000
_cell.length_c   1.000
_cell.angle_alpha   90.00
_cell.angle_beta   90.00
_cell.angle_gamma   90.00
#
_symmetry.space_group_name_H-M   'P 1'
#
loop_
_entity.id
_entity.type
_entity.pdbx_description
1 polymer ?
#
loop_
_entity_poly.entity_id
_entity_poly.type
_entity_poly.pdbx_seq_one_letter_code
_entity_poly.pdbx_strand_id
1 'polypeptide(L)' 'MPDPLPLTFTNLNPKKHGYAPTPSSLSRAKIPGGWLVYATTSGDAASLVFVPDPEHQWDGASLP' A
#
# COMPACT_ATOMS: atom_id res chain seq x y z
N MET A 1 -22.76 17.26 3.94
CA MET A 1 -21.65 16.30 4.05
C MET A 1 -20.44 16.98 3.43
N PRO A 2 -19.26 17.03 4.08
CA PRO A 2 -18.06 17.42 3.37
C PRO A 2 -17.83 16.45 2.21
N ASP A 3 -17.33 16.95 1.08
CA ASP A 3 -16.99 16.11 -0.06
C ASP A 3 -16.01 15.00 0.39
N PRO A 4 -16.22 13.74 -0.02
CA PRO A 4 -15.26 12.69 0.27
C PRO A 4 -13.92 13.07 -0.38
N LEU A 5 -12.86 13.08 0.42
CA LEU A 5 -11.52 13.32 -0.10
C LEU A 5 -11.24 12.32 -1.25
N PRO A 6 -10.63 12.78 -2.36
CA PRO A 6 -10.34 11.91 -3.48
C PRO A 6 -9.43 10.76 -3.02
N LEU A 7 -9.72 9.54 -3.49
CA LEU A 7 -8.89 8.38 -3.24
C LEU A 7 -7.50 8.62 -3.83
N THR A 8 -6.52 8.87 -2.95
CA THR A 8 -5.17 9.27 -3.33
C THR A 8 -4.20 8.17 -2.96
N PHE A 9 -3.47 7.65 -3.94
CA PHE A 9 -2.40 6.68 -3.74
C PHE A 9 -1.05 7.37 -3.54
N THR A 10 -0.30 6.93 -2.54
CA THR A 10 1.09 7.33 -2.30
C THR A 10 2.01 6.13 -2.46
N ASN A 11 3.15 6.32 -3.12
CA ASN A 11 4.12 5.24 -3.35
C ASN A 11 4.84 4.85 -2.05
N LEU A 12 5.02 3.54 -1.87
CA LEU A 12 5.85 2.96 -0.82
C LEU A 12 7.22 2.60 -1.39
N ASN A 13 8.26 2.84 -0.60
CA ASN A 13 9.64 2.46 -0.92
C ASN A 13 10.07 1.30 -0.02
N PRO A 14 9.69 0.04 -0.34
CA PRO A 14 10.11 -1.10 0.46
C PRO A 14 11.63 -1.25 0.43
N LYS A 15 12.22 -1.58 1.58
CA LYS A 15 13.62 -1.99 1.63
C LYS A 15 13.77 -3.30 0.85
N LYS A 16 14.75 -3.38 -0.05
CA LYS A 16 15.04 -4.60 -0.80
C LYS A 16 15.53 -5.67 0.18
N HIS A 17 14.74 -6.72 0.39
CA HIS A 17 15.20 -7.93 1.07
C HIS A 17 15.61 -8.95 0.00
N GLY A 18 16.82 -9.50 0.11
CA GLY A 18 17.42 -10.35 -0.93
C GLY A 18 16.70 -11.67 -1.23
N TYR A 19 15.63 -12.00 -0.49
CA TYR A 19 14.89 -13.26 -0.61
C TYR A 19 13.46 -13.14 -1.13
N ALA A 20 12.88 -11.93 -1.13
CA ALA A 20 11.48 -11.74 -1.54
C ALA A 20 11.40 -11.04 -2.91
N PRO A 21 10.51 -11.47 -3.82
CA PRO A 21 10.23 -10.72 -5.03
C PRO A 21 9.75 -9.32 -4.64
N THR A 22 10.51 -8.30 -5.03
CA THR A 22 10.12 -6.91 -4.81
C THR A 22 9.13 -6.52 -5.91
N PRO A 23 7.94 -5.99 -5.57
CA PRO A 23 7.01 -5.50 -6.59
C PRO A 23 7.67 -4.38 -7.42
N SER A 24 7.28 -4.26 -8.69
CA SER A 24 7.74 -3.21 -9.61
C SER A 24 7.23 -1.84 -9.20
N SER A 25 6.03 -1.78 -8.64
CA SER A 25 5.50 -0.61 -7.95
C SER A 25 4.68 -1.06 -6.74
N LEU A 26 4.72 -0.27 -5.68
CA LEU A 26 3.93 -0.48 -4.47
C LEU A 26 3.40 0.88 -4.03
N SER A 27 2.09 0.97 -3.81
CA SER A 27 1.44 2.19 -3.38
C SER A 27 0.31 1.89 -2.41
N ARG A 28 -0.14 2.88 -1.66
CA ARG A 28 -1.27 2.75 -0.76
C ARG A 28 -2.15 3.98 -0.75
N ALA A 29 -3.43 3.81 -0.46
CA ALA A 29 -4.36 4.89 -0.20
C ALA A 29 -4.97 4.75 1.20
N LYS A 30 -5.11 5.87 1.89
CA LYS A 30 -5.78 5.95 3.19
C LYS A 30 -7.29 5.83 2.98
N ILE A 31 -7.94 4.87 3.64
CA ILE A 31 -9.41 4.69 3.61
C ILE A 31 -9.95 4.54 5.04
N PRO A 32 -11.27 4.67 5.26
CA PRO A 32 -11.85 4.35 6.56
C PRO A 32 -11.47 2.94 7.02
N GLY A 33 -10.95 2.81 8.24
CA GLY A 33 -10.56 1.54 8.85
C GLY A 33 -9.19 0.98 8.45
N GLY A 34 -8.48 1.59 7.50
CA GLY A 34 -7.12 1.16 7.17
C GLY A 34 -6.58 1.64 5.84
N TRP A 35 -5.83 0.77 5.18
CA TRP A 35 -5.13 1.08 3.94
C TRP A 35 -5.59 0.16 2.81
N LEU A 36 -5.73 0.75 1.62
CA LEU A 36 -5.82 0.00 0.39
C LEU A 36 -4.43 -0.04 -0.25
N VAL A 37 -3.83 -1.22 -0.34
CA VAL A 37 -2.47 -1.41 -0.87
C VAL A 37 -2.55 -1.99 -2.28
N TYR A 38 -1.87 -1.33 -3.22
CA TYR A 38 -1.79 -1.72 -4.62
C TYR A 38 -0.34 -2.04 -4.98
N ALA A 39 -0.11 -3.20 -5.59
CA ALA A 39 1.21 -3.65 -6.03
C ALA A 39 1.16 -4.14 -7.47
N THR A 40 2.20 -3.82 -8.25
CA THR A 40 2.43 -4.41 -9.57
C THR A 40 3.70 -5.24 -9.55
N THR A 41 3.80 -6.22 -10.43
CA THR A 41 5.04 -6.96 -10.68
C THR A 41 5.64 -6.54 -12.03
N SER A 42 6.79 -7.08 -12.42
CA SER A 42 7.46 -6.75 -13.69
C SER A 42 6.70 -7.17 -14.96
N GLY A 43 5.48 -7.72 -14.84
CA GLY A 43 4.56 -8.00 -15.94
C GLY A 43 3.16 -7.43 -15.68
N ASP A 44 2.15 -7.88 -16.42
CA ASP A 44 0.76 -7.38 -16.34
C ASP A 44 -0.03 -7.83 -15.09
N ALA A 45 0.65 -8.36 -14.07
CA ALA A 45 0.02 -8.79 -12.83
C ALA A 45 0.02 -7.65 -11.80
N ALA A 46 -1.19 -7.33 -11.33
CA ALA A 46 -1.46 -6.39 -10.26
C ALA A 46 -2.18 -7.08 -9.09
N SER A 47 -2.01 -6.55 -7.89
CA SER A 47 -2.65 -7.02 -6.67
C SER A 47 -3.18 -5.85 -5.87
N LEU A 48 -4.34 -6.04 -5.25
CA LEU A 48 -5.00 -5.06 -4.39
C LEU A 48 -5.41 -5.74 -3.09
N VAL A 49 -4.99 -5.20 -1.95
CA VAL A 49 -5.23 -5.80 -0.63
C VAL A 49 -5.68 -4.71 0.35
N PHE A 50 -6.68 -5.03 1.17
CA PHE A 50 -7.04 -4.20 2.32
C PHE A 50 -6.20 -4.60 3.54
N VAL A 51 -5.57 -3.62 4.18
CA VAL A 51 -4.82 -3.78 5.42
C VAL A 51 -5.57 -3.04 6.53
N PRO A 52 -6.15 -3.74 7.53
CA PRO A 52 -6.85 -3.10 8.63
C PRO A 52 -5.86 -2.36 9.53
N ASP A 53 -6.13 -1.08 9.74
CA ASP A 53 -5.31 -0.18 10.56
C ASP A 53 -6.17 1.04 10.93
N PRO A 54 -7.10 0.91 11.89
CA PRO A 54 -8.08 1.96 12.19
C PRO A 54 -7.45 3.30 12.62
N GLU A 55 -6.26 3.24 13.21
CA GLU A 55 -5.50 4.39 13.69
C GLU A 55 -4.49 4.90 12.65
N HIS A 56 -4.36 4.22 11.51
CA HIS A 56 -3.44 4.54 10.41
C HIS A 56 -1.99 4.70 10.85
N GLN A 57 -1.52 3.84 11.76
CA GLN A 57 -0.18 3.90 12.33
C GLN A 57 0.87 3.17 11.50
N TRP A 58 0.46 2.29 10.57
CA TRP A 58 1.38 1.60 9.69
C TRP A 58 2.10 2.60 8.79
N ASP A 59 3.43 2.54 8.76
CA ASP A 59 4.29 3.47 8.01
C ASP A 59 4.68 2.94 6.62
N GLY A 60 4.27 1.73 6.26
CA GLY A 60 4.65 1.08 5.01
C GLY A 60 5.78 0.06 5.16
N ALA A 61 6.42 -0.01 6.32
CA ALA A 61 7.42 -1.03 6.64
C ALA A 61 6.77 -2.23 7.32
N SER A 62 7.32 -3.43 7.08
CA SER A 62 7.08 -4.54 8.00
C SER A 62 7.89 -4.33 9.28
N LEU A 63 7.53 -5.06 10.34
CA LEU A 63 8.41 -5.21 11.50
C LEU A 63 9.82 -5.67 11.06
N PRO A 64 10.88 -5.34 11.83
CA PRO A 64 12.24 -5.80 11.58
C PRO A 64 12.36 -7.32 11.45
#